data_AF-A0A7L5ARH6-F1
#
_entry.id   AF-A0A7L5ARH6-F1
#
_cell.length_a   1.000
_cell.length_b   1.000
_cell.length_c   1.000
_cell.angle_alpha   90.00
_cell.angle_beta   90.00
_cell.angle_gamma   90.00
#
_symmetry.space_group_name_H-M   'P 1'
#
loop_
_entity.id
_entity.type
_entity.pdbx_description
1 polymer ?
#
loop_
_entity_poly.entity_id
_entity_poly.type
_entity_poly.pdbx_seq_one_letter_code
_entity_poly.pdbx_strand_id
1 'polypeptide(L)'
;MNQPRKYTKKPVTIDAIQYDGSLAGALDILDWIGDAASAERDDDGNLVIHTLEGDMTVDWGDCVIRGVQGEFYPCKPGIFAATYQPATQEEQ
;
A
#
# COMPACT_ATOMS: atom_id res chain seq x y z
N MET A 1 -15.73 -29.83 -21.99
CA MET A 1 -16.11 -29.42 -20.61
C MET A 1 -14.83 -29.15 -19.84
N ASN A 2 -14.58 -27.91 -19.39
CA ASN A 2 -13.43 -27.61 -18.53
C ASN A 2 -13.78 -27.99 -17.09
N GLN A 3 -12.93 -28.80 -16.45
CA GLN A 3 -13.06 -29.15 -15.03
C GLN A 3 -12.28 -28.16 -14.16
N PRO A 4 -12.70 -27.91 -12.91
CA PRO A 4 -11.99 -27.03 -11.99
C PRO A 4 -10.61 -27.59 -11.64
N ARG A 5 -9.60 -26.72 -11.64
CA ARG A 5 -8.22 -27.03 -11.20
C ARG A 5 -7.93 -26.29 -9.90
N LYS A 6 -7.15 -26.93 -9.03
CA LYS A 6 -6.70 -26.34 -7.76
C LYS A 6 -5.40 -25.57 -8.00
N TYR A 7 -5.33 -24.37 -7.44
CA TYR A 7 -4.15 -23.50 -7.48
C TYR A 7 -3.92 -22.93 -6.08
N THR A 8 -2.66 -22.67 -5.73
CA THR A 8 -2.27 -21.99 -4.49
C THR A 8 -1.71 -20.61 -4.83
N LYS A 9 -2.04 -19.60 -4.03
CA LYS A 9 -1.50 -18.24 -4.19
C LYS A 9 0.00 -18.27 -3.91
N LYS A 10 0.80 -17.61 -4.76
CA LYS A 10 2.24 -17.46 -4.51
C LYS A 10 2.48 -16.62 -3.24
N PRO A 11 3.52 -16.91 -2.45
CA PRO A 11 3.95 -15.98 -1.40
C PRO A 11 4.44 -14.70 -2.07
N VAL A 12 3.98 -13.55 -1.58
CA VAL A 12 4.34 -12.24 -2.12
C VAL A 12 4.89 -11.41 -0.97
N THR A 13 6.11 -10.92 -1.14
CA THR A 13 6.69 -9.87 -0.29
C THR A 13 6.30 -8.52 -0.88
N ILE A 14 5.92 -7.58 -0.02
CA ILE A 14 5.57 -6.22 -0.39
C ILE A 14 6.42 -5.23 0.39
N ASP A 15 6.53 -4.02 -0.15
CA ASP A 15 7.02 -2.86 0.59
C ASP A 15 5.82 -2.10 1.17
N ALA A 16 5.99 -1.54 2.36
CA ALA A 16 4.95 -0.77 3.04
C ALA A 16 5.56 0.36 3.89
N ILE A 17 4.91 1.52 3.88
CA ILE A 17 5.21 2.65 4.79
C ILE A 17 3.96 2.92 5.62
N GLN A 18 4.10 2.96 6.95
CA GLN A 18 3.01 3.35 7.84
C GLN A 18 2.91 4.87 7.91
N TYR A 19 1.71 5.41 7.69
CA TYR A 19 1.46 6.83 7.79
C TYR A 19 1.26 7.24 9.26
N ASP A 20 2.05 8.21 9.72
CA ASP A 20 2.03 8.70 11.09
C ASP A 20 1.08 9.90 11.31
N GLY A 21 0.35 10.31 10.26
CA GLY A 21 -0.57 11.46 10.27
C GLY A 21 0.11 12.82 10.17
N SER A 22 1.44 12.87 10.03
CA SER A 22 2.18 14.12 9.93
C SER A 22 2.37 14.57 8.48
N LEU A 23 2.56 15.87 8.27
CA LEU A 23 2.90 16.39 6.94
C LEU A 23 4.21 15.79 6.42
N ALA A 24 5.21 15.60 7.29
CA ALA A 24 6.48 15.00 6.90
C ALA A 24 6.28 13.56 6.41
N GLY A 25 5.54 12.74 7.17
CA GLY A 25 5.23 11.37 6.77
C GLY A 25 4.42 11.30 5.46
N ALA A 26 3.51 12.25 5.22
CA ALA A 26 2.80 12.33 3.95
C ALA A 26 3.74 12.64 2.78
N LEU A 27 4.69 13.58 2.97
CA LEU A 27 5.69 13.92 1.96
C LEU A 27 6.67 12.77 1.69
N ASP A 28 7.08 12.05 2.73
CA ASP A 28 7.95 10.86 2.60
C ASP A 28 7.25 9.76 1.78
N ILE A 29 5.94 9.54 2.01
CA ILE A 29 5.15 8.59 1.23
C ILE A 29 5.02 9.05 -0.23
N LEU A 30 4.75 10.34 -0.46
CA LEU A 30 4.64 10.88 -1.82
C LEU A 30 5.96 10.80 -2.59
N ASP A 31 7.10 11.09 -1.93
CA ASP A 31 8.43 10.92 -2.50
C ASP A 31 8.71 9.45 -2.84
N TRP A 32 8.35 8.53 -1.92
CA TRP A 32 8.48 7.09 -2.17
C TRP A 32 7.63 6.60 -3.34
N ILE A 33 6.43 7.16 -3.53
CA ILE A 33 5.58 6.87 -4.69
C ILE A 33 6.21 7.43 -5.97
N GLY A 34 6.75 8.66 -5.91
CA GLY A 34 7.52 9.27 -6.99
C GLY A 34 6.71 9.63 -8.24
N ASP A 35 5.38 9.44 -8.19
CA ASP A 35 4.44 9.72 -9.27
C ASP A 35 3.19 10.41 -8.73
N ALA A 36 3.03 11.69 -9.07
CA ALA A 36 1.88 12.50 -8.64
C ALA A 36 0.56 12.04 -9.27
N ALA A 37 0.58 11.24 -10.35
CA ALA A 37 -0.65 10.65 -10.91
C ALA A 37 -1.17 9.49 -10.05
N SER A 38 -0.33 8.92 -9.17
CA SER A 38 -0.66 7.80 -8.30
C SER A 38 -1.05 8.24 -6.89
N ALA A 39 -0.61 9.42 -6.43
CA ALA A 39 -0.98 9.97 -5.15
C ALA A 39 -0.74 11.48 -5.06
N GLU A 40 -1.58 12.16 -4.28
CA GLU A 40 -1.45 13.59 -4.02
C GLU A 40 -1.95 13.96 -2.62
N ARG A 41 -1.86 15.24 -2.28
CA ARG A 41 -2.62 15.81 -1.17
C ARG A 41 -3.79 16.60 -1.72
N ASP A 42 -5.00 16.30 -1.24
CA ASP A 42 -6.20 17.03 -1.63
C ASP A 42 -6.23 18.46 -1.06
N ASP A 43 -7.25 19.23 -1.41
CA ASP A 43 -7.45 20.62 -0.95
C ASP A 43 -7.61 20.73 0.58
N ASP A 44 -8.11 19.68 1.23
CA ASP A 44 -8.23 19.57 2.69
C ASP A 44 -6.92 19.13 3.37
N GLY A 45 -5.93 18.74 2.55
CA GLY A 45 -4.61 18.32 2.99
C GLY A 45 -4.50 16.85 3.39
N ASN A 46 -5.48 16.02 3.06
CA ASN A 46 -5.40 14.58 3.27
C ASN A 46 -4.49 13.95 2.21
N LEU A 47 -3.77 12.90 2.60
CA LEU A 47 -3.04 12.08 1.64
C LEU A 47 -4.02 11.15 0.92
N VAL A 48 -4.02 11.19 -0.41
CA VAL A 48 -4.94 10.42 -1.26
C VAL A 48 -4.13 9.59 -2.25
N ILE A 49 -4.47 8.30 -2.38
CA ILE A 49 -3.93 7.40 -3.38
C ILE A 49 -4.97 7.18 -4.47
N HIS A 50 -4.60 7.39 -5.73
CA HIS A 50 -5.46 7.14 -6.88
C HIS A 50 -5.35 5.66 -7.28
N THR A 51 -6.38 4.88 -6.95
CA THR A 51 -6.41 3.45 -7.26
C THR A 51 -7.35 3.14 -8.42
N LEU A 52 -7.32 1.91 -8.94
CA LEU A 52 -8.27 1.47 -9.96
C LEU A 52 -9.72 1.42 -9.47
N GLU A 53 -9.94 1.39 -8.16
CA GLU A 53 -11.25 1.38 -7.50
C GLU A 53 -11.74 2.81 -7.18
N GLY A 54 -10.90 3.82 -7.46
CA GLY A 54 -11.13 5.22 -7.16
C GLY A 54 -10.12 5.79 -6.17
N ASP A 55 -10.37 7.02 -5.75
CA ASP A 55 -9.52 7.75 -4.82
C ASP A 55 -9.71 7.21 -3.40
N MET A 56 -8.60 6.90 -2.74
CA MET A 56 -8.60 6.36 -1.38
C MET A 56 -7.77 7.25 -0.46
N THR A 57 -8.39 7.75 0.60
CA THR A 57 -7.71 8.53 1.63
C THR A 57 -6.88 7.64 2.54
N VAL A 58 -5.67 8.09 2.87
CA VAL A 58 -4.76 7.46 3.83
C VAL A 58 -4.95 8.13 5.19
N ASP A 59 -5.45 7.37 6.16
CA ASP A 59 -5.64 7.86 7.52
C ASP A 59 -4.43 7.59 8.41
N TRP A 60 -4.36 8.28 9.55
CA TRP A 60 -3.38 7.99 10.59
C TRP A 60 -3.34 6.49 10.93
N GLY A 61 -2.14 5.91 10.89
CA GLY A 61 -1.89 4.51 11.20
C GLY A 61 -2.08 3.55 10.03
N ASP A 62 -2.62 3.99 8.89
CA ASP A 62 -2.70 3.17 7.69
C ASP A 62 -1.33 2.87 7.11
N CYS A 63 -1.16 1.68 6.55
CA CYS A 63 0.03 1.32 5.78
C CYS A 63 -0.23 1.56 4.30
N VAL A 64 0.57 2.41 3.64
CA VAL A 64 0.59 2.49 2.18
C VAL A 64 1.47 1.35 1.67
N ILE A 65 0.88 0.42 0.92
CA ILE A 65 1.55 -0.76 0.40
C ILE A 65 1.81 -0.64 -1.11
N ARG A 66 2.93 -1.19 -1.59
CA ARG A 66 3.21 -1.34 -3.03
C ARG A 66 2.86 -2.75 -3.49
N GLY A 67 1.93 -2.84 -4.43
CA GLY A 67 1.51 -4.06 -5.11
C GLY A 67 2.56 -4.57 -6.10
N VAL A 68 2.32 -5.80 -6.61
CA VAL A 68 3.26 -6.51 -7.49
C VAL A 68 3.42 -5.89 -8.87
N GLN A 69 2.46 -5.07 -9.33
CA GLN A 69 2.55 -4.34 -10.59
C GLN A 69 2.98 -2.88 -10.37
N GLY A 70 3.40 -2.52 -9.16
CA GLY A 70 3.81 -1.17 -8.79
C GLY A 70 2.65 -0.26 -8.40
N GLU A 71 1.43 -0.78 -8.27
CA GLU A 71 0.29 -0.01 -7.80
C GLU A 71 0.35 0.24 -6.29
N PHE A 72 -0.23 1.33 -5.79
CA PHE A 72 -0.24 1.66 -4.36
C PHE A 72 -1.65 1.59 -3.79
N TYR A 73 -1.75 1.18 -2.52
CA TYR A 73 -3.01 1.15 -1.80
C TYR A 73 -2.82 1.53 -0.33
N PRO A 74 -3.77 2.26 0.28
CA PRO A 74 -3.89 2.31 1.73
C PRO A 74 -4.38 0.95 2.26
N CYS A 75 -3.79 0.50 3.35
CA CYS A 75 -4.15 -0.73 4.04
C CYS A 75 -4.34 -0.44 5.52
N LYS A 76 -5.56 -0.68 6.02
CA LYS A 76 -5.89 -0.43 7.43
C LYS A 76 -4.98 -1.27 8.35
N PRO A 77 -4.50 -0.72 9.47
CA PRO A 77 -3.48 -1.37 10.31
C PRO A 77 -3.89 -2.76 10.80
N GLY A 78 -5.18 -2.95 11.13
CA GLY A 78 -5.70 -4.26 11.54
C GLY A 78 -5.67 -5.30 10.42
N ILE A 79 -5.96 -4.90 9.17
CA ILE A 79 -5.87 -5.78 8.00
C ILE A 79 -4.41 -6.08 7.68
N PHE A 80 -3.55 -5.06 7.74
CA PHE A 80 -2.12 -5.21 7.49
C PHE A 80 -1.50 -6.23 8.46
N ALA A 81 -1.69 -6.05 9.77
CA ALA A 81 -1.14 -6.95 10.79
C ALA A 81 -1.71 -8.38 10.73
N ALA A 82 -2.94 -8.56 10.24
CA ALA A 82 -3.54 -9.86 10.05
C ALA A 82 -3.07 -10.58 8.77
N THR A 83 -2.58 -9.83 7.78
CA THR A 83 -2.25 -10.34 6.44
C THR A 83 -0.75 -10.49 6.22
N TYR A 84 0.05 -9.59 6.79
CA TYR A 84 1.48 -9.49 6.55
C TYR A 84 2.25 -9.71 7.84
N GLN A 85 3.43 -10.31 7.69
CA GLN A 85 4.44 -10.44 8.74
C GLN A 85 5.76 -9.88 8.20
N PRO A 86 6.68 -9.42 9.06
CA PRO A 86 8.01 -9.03 8.62
C PRO A 86 8.66 -10.14 7.81
N ALA A 87 9.19 -9.79 6.63
CA ALA A 87 10.03 -10.71 5.90
C ALA A 87 11.28 -10.97 6.74
N THR A 88 11.56 -12.22 7.07
CA THR A 88 12.86 -12.61 7.62
C THR A 88 13.90 -12.26 6.57
N GLN A 89 14.79 -11.33 6.87
CA GLN A 89 15.93 -11.04 6.01
C GLN A 89 16.85 -12.28 6.02
N GLU A 90 16.72 -13.14 5.02
CA GLU A 90 17.78 -14.08 4.68
C GLU A 90 18.75 -13.30 3.77
N GLU A 91 19.86 -12.86 4.37
CA GLU A 91 21.02 -12.32 3.68
C GLU A 91 21.40 -13.25 2.51
N GLN A 92 21.44 -12.70 1.30
CA GLN A 92 22.02 -13.34 0.11
C GLN A 92 23.48 -12.93 -0.02
#